data_AF-A0A0Q5ZI16-F1
#
_entry.id   AF-A0A0Q5ZI16-F1
#
_cell.length_a   1.000
_cell.length_b   1.000
_cell.length_c   1.000
_cell.angle_alpha   90.00
_cell.angle_beta   90.00
_cell.angle_gamma   90.00
#
_symmetry.space_group_name_H-M   'P 1'
#
loop_
_entity.id
_entity.type
_entity.pdbx_description
1 polymer ?
#
loop_
_entity_poly.entity_id
_entity_poly.type
_entity_poly.pdbx_seq_one_letter_code
_entity_poly.pdbx_strand_id
1 'polypeptide(L)'
;MPFAVSPFSTSPPIVERVKAYRSFLFDRWVEAKRHAQVSEDPADHRAAVDAYTAFMRAHLSSEERTRLDLEDEIACLTVENGRLQARLHTPEEHHG
;
A
#
# COMPACT_ATOMS: atom_id res chain seq x y z
N MET A 1 24.79 -45.42 -18.66
CA MET A 1 23.60 -44.56 -18.69
C MET A 1 23.93 -43.26 -17.95
N PRO A 2 24.14 -42.11 -18.59
CA PRO A 2 24.29 -40.85 -17.86
C PRO A 2 22.91 -40.30 -17.50
N PHE A 3 22.74 -39.93 -16.22
CA PHE A 3 21.56 -39.24 -15.72
C PHE A 3 21.52 -37.82 -16.33
N ALA A 4 20.45 -37.52 -17.07
CA ALA A 4 20.18 -36.17 -17.52
C ALA A 4 19.84 -35.30 -16.30
N VAL A 5 20.82 -34.53 -15.83
CA VAL A 5 20.59 -33.49 -14.83
C VAL A 5 19.83 -32.39 -15.56
N SER A 6 18.54 -32.24 -15.27
CA SER A 6 17.72 -31.15 -15.82
C SER A 6 18.36 -29.81 -15.44
N PRO A 7 18.77 -28.97 -16.41
CA PRO A 7 19.37 -27.70 -16.11
C PRO A 7 18.26 -26.69 -15.77
N PHE A 8 18.30 -26.23 -14.52
CA PHE A 8 17.83 -24.92 -14.08
C PHE A 8 16.31 -24.64 -14.13
N SER A 9 15.70 -24.66 -12.94
CA SER A 9 14.63 -23.71 -12.63
C SER A 9 15.27 -22.32 -12.47
N THR A 10 15.56 -21.66 -13.60
CA THR A 10 16.15 -20.32 -13.62
C THR A 10 15.06 -19.29 -13.42
N SER A 11 14.67 -19.16 -12.17
CA SER A 11 14.00 -17.97 -11.69
C SER A 11 14.73 -16.70 -12.17
N PRO A 12 14.03 -15.69 -12.70
CA PRO A 12 14.67 -14.52 -13.27
C PRO A 12 15.51 -13.77 -12.23
N PRO A 13 16.60 -13.10 -12.64
CA PRO A 13 17.44 -12.28 -11.76
C PRO A 13 16.61 -11.30 -10.93
N ILE A 14 17.09 -10.98 -9.72
CA ILE A 14 16.38 -10.11 -8.76
C ILE A 14 15.97 -8.78 -9.41
N VAL A 15 16.84 -8.20 -10.25
CA VAL A 15 16.57 -6.94 -10.97
C VAL A 15 15.37 -7.07 -11.92
N GLU A 16 15.27 -8.17 -12.67
CA GLU A 16 14.15 -8.42 -13.58
C GLU A 16 12.84 -8.64 -12.82
N ARG A 17 12.90 -9.33 -11.67
CA ARG A 17 11.73 -9.50 -10.79
C ARG A 17 11.24 -8.16 -10.23
N VAL A 18 12.15 -7.30 -9.78
CA VAL A 18 11.80 -5.96 -9.27
C VAL A 18 11.19 -5.11 -10.37
N LYS A 19 11.75 -5.16 -11.59
CA LYS A 19 11.19 -4.47 -12.75
C LYS A 19 9.79 -4.98 -13.09
N ALA A 20 9.61 -6.30 -13.19
CA ALA A 20 8.32 -6.92 -13.47
C ALA A 20 7.27 -6.56 -12.41
N TYR A 21 7.66 -6.56 -11.13
CA TYR A 21 6.80 -6.16 -10.03
C TYR A 21 6.34 -4.69 -10.14
N ARG A 22 7.27 -3.77 -10.45
CA ARG A 22 6.94 -2.36 -10.66
C ARG A 22 6.03 -2.14 -11.87
N SER A 23 6.26 -2.84 -12.97
CA SER A 23 5.39 -2.81 -14.15
C SER A 23 3.98 -3.30 -13.83
N PHE A 24 3.86 -4.41 -13.11
CA PHE A 24 2.56 -4.92 -12.65
C PHE A 24 1.79 -3.90 -11.79
N LEU A 25 2.46 -3.26 -10.84
CA LEU A 25 1.84 -2.22 -10.00
C LEU A 25 1.42 -0.99 -10.81
N PHE A 26 2.21 -0.60 -11.82
CA PHE A 26 1.85 0.48 -12.73
C PHE A 26 0.57 0.17 -13.50
N ASP A 27 0.47 -1.04 -14.09
CA ASP A 27 -0.70 -1.45 -14.85
C ASP A 27 -1.96 -1.46 -13.96
N ARG A 28 -1.84 -1.97 -12.73
CA ARG A 28 -2.90 -1.94 -11.71
C ARG A 28 -3.36 -0.52 -11.37
N TRP A 29 -2.43 0.41 -11.18
CA TRP A 29 -2.78 1.80 -10.93
C TRP A 29 -3.47 2.45 -12.12
N VAL A 30 -3.00 2.21 -13.34
CA VAL A 30 -3.62 2.73 -14.57
C VAL A 30 -5.06 2.22 -14.71
N GLU A 31 -5.29 0.94 -14.44
CA GLU A 31 -6.62 0.34 -14.45
C GLU A 31 -7.54 0.98 -13.40
N ALA A 32 -7.11 1.03 -12.13
CA ALA A 32 -7.88 1.64 -11.05
C ALA A 32 -8.20 3.12 -11.33
N LYS A 33 -7.24 3.87 -11.89
CA LYS A 33 -7.44 5.26 -12.28
C LYS A 33 -8.50 5.41 -13.37
N ARG A 34 -8.51 4.54 -14.39
CA ARG A 34 -9.54 4.56 -15.44
C ARG A 34 -10.92 4.27 -14.86
N HIS A 35 -11.03 3.31 -13.94
CA HIS A 35 -12.29 2.99 -13.27
C HIS A 35 -12.80 4.18 -12.44
N ALA A 36 -11.93 4.77 -11.62
CA ALA A 36 -12.26 5.93 -10.80
C ALA A 36 -12.64 7.18 -11.62
N GLN A 37 -12.18 7.32 -12.86
CA GLN A 37 -12.55 8.46 -13.72
C GLN A 37 -14.01 8.46 -14.18
N VAL A 38 -14.63 7.28 -14.22
CA VAL A 38 -16.01 7.09 -14.69
C VAL A 38 -16.96 6.68 -13.57
N SER A 39 -16.45 6.54 -12.35
CA SER A 39 -17.21 6.17 -11.16
C SER A 39 -17.39 7.39 -10.26
N GLU A 40 -18.53 7.45 -9.57
CA GLU A 40 -18.80 8.43 -8.51
C GLU A 40 -18.57 7.81 -7.11
N ASP A 41 -18.22 6.51 -7.03
CA ASP A 41 -18.01 5.81 -5.77
C ASP A 41 -16.68 6.25 -5.12
N PRO A 42 -16.71 6.82 -3.90
CA PRO A 42 -15.50 7.15 -3.14
C PRO A 42 -14.55 5.96 -2.93
N ALA A 43 -15.07 4.73 -2.89
CA ALA A 43 -14.27 3.52 -2.76
C ALA A 43 -13.37 3.30 -4.00
N ASP A 44 -13.87 3.57 -5.20
CA ASP A 44 -13.10 3.46 -6.45
C ASP A 44 -11.98 4.50 -6.50
N HIS A 45 -12.28 5.73 -6.10
CA HIS A 45 -11.28 6.78 -5.98
C HIS A 45 -10.20 6.42 -4.95
N ARG A 46 -10.59 5.84 -3.81
CA ARG A 46 -9.62 5.36 -2.80
C ARG A 46 -8.76 4.23 -3.34
N ALA A 47 -9.34 3.26 -4.03
CA ALA A 47 -8.59 2.17 -4.66
C ALA A 47 -7.53 2.68 -5.65
N ALA A 48 -7.83 3.73 -6.42
CA ALA A 48 -6.86 4.36 -7.32
C ALA A 48 -5.70 5.03 -6.57
N VAL A 49 -5.98 5.68 -5.44
CA VAL A 49 -4.95 6.30 -4.56
C VAL A 49 -4.08 5.22 -3.91
N ASP A 50 -4.69 4.13 -3.43
CA ASP A 50 -3.96 3.02 -2.81
C ASP A 50 -3.04 2.32 -3.82
N ALA A 51 -3.53 2.07 -5.04
CA ALA A 51 -2.73 1.49 -6.12
C ALA A 51 -1.56 2.40 -6.52
N TYR A 52 -1.78 3.72 -6.59
CA TYR A 52 -0.72 4.69 -6.84
C TYR A 52 0.34 4.67 -5.72
N THR A 53 -0.11 4.64 -4.47
CA THR A 53 0.77 4.63 -3.30
C THR A 53 1.63 3.37 -3.28
N ALA A 54 1.05 2.20 -3.56
CA ALA A 54 1.78 0.94 -3.68
C ALA A 54 2.85 1.00 -4.80
N PHE A 55 2.49 1.55 -5.97
CA PHE A 55 3.44 1.75 -7.07
C PHE A 55 4.61 2.67 -6.69
N MET A 56 4.33 3.79 -6.02
CA MET A 56 5.37 4.71 -5.56
C MET A 56 6.27 4.07 -4.48
N ARG A 57 5.69 3.37 -3.50
CA ARG A 57 6.46 2.68 -2.44
C ARG A 57 7.38 1.58 -2.98
N ALA A 58 7.05 0.97 -4.13
CA ALA A 58 7.91 -0.01 -4.78
C ALA A 58 9.23 0.57 -5.33
N HIS A 59 9.34 1.91 -5.45
CA HIS A 59 10.56 2.60 -5.88
C HIS A 59 11.50 2.94 -4.73
N LEU A 60 10.99 2.95 -3.50
CA LEU A 60 11.76 3.24 -2.30
C LEU A 60 12.73 2.11 -1.97
N SER A 61 13.87 2.48 -1.38
CA SER A 61 14.74 1.55 -0.67
C SER A 61 14.02 0.92 0.52
N SER A 62 14.60 -0.14 1.08
CA SER A 62 14.03 -0.79 2.26
C SER A 62 13.95 0.16 3.45
N GLU A 63 14.98 0.99 3.66
CA GLU A 63 15.04 1.93 4.80
C GLU A 63 13.98 3.03 4.67
N GLU A 64 13.86 3.63 3.48
CA GLU A 64 12.84 4.65 3.22
C GLU A 64 11.42 4.11 3.40
N ARG A 65 11.19 2.85 2.99
CA ARG A 65 9.89 2.19 3.19
C ARG A 65 9.59 1.97 4.66
N THR A 66 10.54 1.41 5.41
CA THR A 66 10.39 1.23 6.87
C THR A 66 10.11 2.55 7.58
N ARG A 67 10.80 3.64 7.19
CA ARG A 67 10.54 4.96 7.77
C ARG A 67 9.11 5.43 7.50
N LEU A 68 8.62 5.32 6.27
CA LEU A 68 7.25 5.70 5.95
C LEU A 68 6.21 4.83 6.67
N ASP A 69 6.46 3.53 6.80
CA ASP A 69 5.53 2.64 7.51
C ASP A 69 5.43 3.03 9.00
N LEU A 70 6.53 3.47 9.62
CA LEU A 70 6.53 4.03 10.98
C LEU A 70 5.80 5.38 11.06
N GLU A 71 5.97 6.25 10.06
CA GLU A 71 5.25 7.53 9.98
C GLU A 71 3.74 7.32 9.85
N ASP A 72 3.30 6.34 9.05
CA ASP A 72 1.89 5.95 8.94
C ASP A 72 1.35 5.44 10.28
N GLU A 73 2.12 4.61 10.99
CA GLU A 73 1.73 4.09 12.30
C GLU A 73 1.59 5.22 13.33
N ILE A 74 2.54 6.16 13.35
CA ILE A 74 2.46 7.36 14.19
C ILE A 74 1.20 8.18 13.86
N ALA A 75 0.89 8.39 12.59
CA ALA A 75 -0.30 9.12 12.18
C ALA A 75 -1.58 8.41 12.65
N CYS A 76 -1.65 7.09 12.49
CA CYS A 76 -2.77 6.27 12.96
C CYS A 76 -2.96 6.39 14.48
N LEU A 77 -1.90 6.20 15.25
CA LEU A 77 -1.91 6.32 16.71
C LEU A 77 -2.24 7.75 17.18
N THR A 78 -1.84 8.77 16.42
CA THR A 78 -2.17 10.17 16.72
C THR A 78 -3.67 10.42 16.57
N VAL A 79 -4.28 9.93 15.49
CA VAL A 79 -5.73 10.02 15.28
C VAL A 79 -6.49 9.25 16.35
N GLU A 80 -6.03 8.04 16.70
CA GLU A 80 -6.65 7.23 17.74
C GLU A 80 -6.59 7.92 19.11
N ASN A 81 -5.42 8.44 19.49
CA ASN A 81 -5.26 9.20 20.73
C ASN A 81 -6.17 10.42 20.76
N GLY A 82 -6.26 11.18 19.67
CA GLY A 82 -7.18 12.31 19.57
C GLY A 82 -8.64 11.89 19.77
N ARG A 83 -9.06 10.77 19.17
CA ARG A 83 -10.41 10.21 19.36
C ARG A 83 -10.66 9.77 20.80
N LEU A 84 -9.67 9.14 21.45
CA LEU A 84 -9.77 8.71 22.85
C LEU A 84 -9.85 9.91 23.81
N GLN A 85 -9.02 10.93 23.59
CA GLN A 85 -9.07 12.18 24.35
C GLN A 85 -10.41 12.89 24.18
N ALA A 86 -10.93 13.00 22.95
CA ALA A 86 -12.25 13.57 22.69
C ALA A 86 -13.34 12.84 23.48
N ARG A 87 -13.30 11.50 23.52
CA ARG A 87 -14.26 10.70 24.31
C ARG A 87 -14.15 10.95 25.81
N LEU A 88 -12.95 11.05 26.36
CA LEU A 88 -12.72 11.32 27.78
C LEU A 88 -13.13 12.74 28.19
N HIS A 89 -13.04 13.70 27.27
CA HIS A 89 -13.37 15.10 27.50
C HIS A 89 -14.78 15.50 27.06
N THR A 90 -15.59 14.57 26.52
CA THR A 90 -17.04 14.79 26.40
C THR A 90 -17.62 14.82 27.82
N PRO A 91 -18.04 15.99 28.35
CA PRO A 91 -18.73 16.00 29.63
C PRO A 91 -20.00 15.17 29.49
N GLU A 92 -20.29 14.31 30.46
CA GLU A 92 -21.61 13.70 30.55
C GLU A 92 -22.64 14.82 30.77
N GLU A 93 -23.22 15.33 29.68
CA GLU A 93 -24.52 15.99 29.74
C GLU A 93 -25.58 14.90 29.95
N HIS A 94 -25.72 14.44 31.19
CA HIS A 94 -26.93 13.88 31.75
C HIS A 94 -27.19 14.71 33.03
N HIS A 95 -27.92 15.81 32.99
CA HIS A 95 -29.39 15.89 32.98
C HIS A 95 -30.06 14.91 33.96
N GLY A 96 -30.54 15.45 35.08
CA GLY A 96 -31.49 14.80 35.98
C GLY A 96 -31.15 14.98 37.44
#